data_AF-A0A942IY97-F1
#
_entry.id   AF-A0A942IY97-F1
#
_cell.length_a   1.000
_cell.length_b   1.000
_cell.length_c   1.000
_cell.angle_alpha   90.00
_cell.angle_beta   90.00
_cell.angle_gamma   90.00
#
_symmetry.space_group_name_H-M   'P 1'
#
loop_
_entity.id
_entity.type
_entity.pdbx_description
1 polymer ?
#
loop_
_entity_poly.entity_id
_entity_poly.type
_entity_poly.pdbx_seq_one_letter_code
_entity_poly.pdbx_strand_id
1 'polypeptide(L)'
;MYTIVTGAAGFIGSNLVKALNERGVSDIIAVDNLTKADKYRNLADCEIADYLDKNEFIDAVAAGEFDGAVDTVLHQGACSDTMEH
;
A
#
# COMPACT_ATOMS: atom_id res chain seq x y z
N MET A 1 -8.58 2.74 -12.88
CA MET A 1 -7.43 3.63 -12.64
C MET A 1 -7.07 3.43 -11.18
N TYR A 2 -5.82 3.13 -10.87
CA TYR A 2 -5.44 2.62 -9.55
C TYR A 2 -5.23 3.73 -8.53
N THR A 3 -5.61 3.46 -7.28
CA THR A 3 -5.12 4.20 -6.11
C THR A 3 -4.02 3.38 -5.46
N ILE A 4 -2.85 3.98 -5.26
CA ILE A 4 -1.72 3.32 -4.58
C ILE A 4 -1.71 3.75 -3.12
N VAL A 5 -1.62 2.80 -2.20
CA VAL A 5 -1.40 3.08 -0.77
C VAL A 5 -0.08 2.46 -0.36
N THR A 6 0.91 3.27 0.03
CA THR A 6 2.16 2.76 0.60
C THR A 6 2.08 2.74 2.12
N GLY A 7 2.78 1.81 2.77
CA GLY A 7 2.56 1.54 4.20
C GLY A 7 1.16 0.95 4.45
N ALA A 8 0.58 0.27 3.46
CA ALA A 8 -0.81 -0.20 3.47
C ALA A 8 -1.12 -1.19 4.60
N ALA A 9 -0.16 -1.99 5.04
CA ALA A 9 -0.32 -2.91 6.15
C ALA A 9 0.02 -2.26 7.52
N GLY A 10 0.53 -1.02 7.51
CA GLY A 10 0.72 -0.19 8.69
C GLY A 10 -0.60 0.35 9.26
N PHE A 11 -0.52 0.96 10.45
CA PHE A 11 -1.71 1.41 11.19
C PHE A 11 -2.57 2.41 10.41
N ILE A 12 -1.97 3.47 9.86
CA ILE A 12 -2.71 4.50 9.11
C ILE A 12 -3.11 3.96 7.73
N GLY A 13 -2.19 3.29 7.04
CA GLY A 13 -2.41 2.78 5.69
C GLY A 13 -3.59 1.80 5.61
N SER A 14 -3.72 0.89 6.57
CA SER A 14 -4.82 -0.10 6.53
C SER A 14 -6.19 0.53 6.75
N ASN A 15 -6.27 1.54 7.61
CA ASN A 15 -7.50 2.31 7.80
C ASN A 15 -7.86 3.13 6.55
N LEU A 16 -6.88 3.64 5.81
CA LEU A 16 -7.13 4.28 4.52
C LEU A 16 -7.67 3.29 3.49
N VAL A 17 -7.08 2.10 3.38
CA VAL A 17 -7.58 1.05 2.47
C VAL A 17 -9.02 0.68 2.81
N LYS A 18 -9.31 0.45 4.10
CA LYS A 18 -10.66 0.13 4.55
C LYS A 18 -11.67 1.24 4.25
N ALA A 19 -11.31 2.49 4.52
CA ALA A 19 -12.16 3.64 4.22
C ALA A 19 -12.39 3.83 2.70
N LEU A 20 -11.43 3.45 1.86
CA LEU A 20 -11.58 3.42 0.40
C LEU A 20 -12.54 2.31 -0.02
N ASN A 21 -12.40 1.09 0.53
CA ASN A 21 -13.32 -0.02 0.27
C ASN A 21 -14.77 0.32 0.68
N GLU A 22 -14.96 0.94 1.85
CA GLU A 22 -16.27 1.41 2.31
C GLU A 22 -16.93 2.44 1.37
N ARG A 23 -16.12 3.12 0.55
CA ARG A 23 -16.56 4.07 -0.49
C ARG A 23 -16.69 3.44 -1.87
N GLY A 24 -16.51 2.12 -1.98
CA GLY A 24 -16.61 1.36 -3.23
C GLY A 24 -15.34 1.39 -4.09
N VAL A 25 -14.19 1.78 -3.53
CA VAL A 25 -12.90 1.75 -4.23
C VAL A 25 -12.17 0.45 -3.87
N SER A 26 -11.92 -0.40 -4.86
CA SER A 26 -11.20 -1.67 -4.71
C SER A 26 -10.03 -1.84 -5.70
N ASP A 27 -9.91 -0.95 -6.69
CA ASP A 27 -8.73 -0.81 -7.58
C ASP A 27 -7.55 -0.20 -6.80
N ILE A 28 -7.11 -0.89 -5.76
CA ILE A 28 -6.08 -0.45 -4.82
C ILE A 28 -4.84 -1.33 -4.98
N ILE A 29 -3.70 -0.70 -5.20
CA ILE A 29 -2.39 -1.36 -5.12
C ILE A 29 -1.82 -1.07 -3.73
N ALA A 30 -1.71 -2.10 -2.91
CA ALA A 30 -1.13 -2.02 -1.58
C ALA A 30 0.39 -2.22 -1.64
N VAL A 31 1.15 -1.28 -1.11
CA VAL A 31 2.62 -1.38 -1.04
C VAL A 31 3.03 -1.40 0.43
N ASP A 32 3.71 -2.45 0.88
CA ASP A 32 4.28 -2.52 2.23
C ASP A 32 5.47 -3.48 2.28
N ASN A 33 6.11 -3.59 3.44
CA ASN A 33 7.08 -4.63 3.76
C ASN A 33 6.43 -5.66 4.70
N LEU A 34 6.00 -6.80 4.15
CA LEU A 34 5.38 -7.91 4.89
C LEU A 34 6.37 -8.92 5.48
N THR A 35 7.67 -8.63 5.55
CA THR A 35 8.64 -9.51 6.25
C THR A 35 8.23 -9.84 7.69
N LYS A 36 7.42 -8.98 8.33
CA LYS A 36 6.72 -9.29 9.58
C LYS A 36 5.30 -9.79 9.27
N ALA A 37 5.11 -11.11 9.33
CA ALA A 37 3.86 -11.80 8.98
C ALA A 37 2.60 -11.27 9.69
N ASP A 38 2.73 -10.71 10.91
CA ASP A 38 1.59 -10.19 11.66
C ASP A 38 0.92 -8.97 11.00
N LYS A 39 1.66 -8.20 10.18
CA LYS A 39 1.13 -7.00 9.53
C LYS A 39 0.04 -7.31 8.50
N TYR A 40 0.07 -8.49 7.88
CA TYR A 40 -0.93 -8.92 6.91
C TYR A 40 -2.36 -8.91 7.49
N ARG A 41 -2.50 -9.14 8.81
CA ARG A 41 -3.80 -9.14 9.50
C ARG A 41 -4.56 -7.81 9.33
N ASN A 42 -3.85 -6.70 9.17
CA ASN A 42 -4.48 -5.39 9.00
C ASN A 42 -5.19 -5.24 7.64
N LEU A 43 -4.84 -6.06 6.65
CA LEU A 43 -5.44 -6.07 5.31
C LEU A 43 -6.34 -7.29 5.07
N ALA A 44 -6.48 -8.20 6.04
CA ALA A 44 -7.21 -9.46 5.86
C ALA A 44 -8.68 -9.27 5.48
N ASP A 45 -9.31 -8.19 5.95
CA ASP A 45 -10.70 -7.83 5.66
C ASP A 45 -10.81 -6.71 4.60
N CYS A 46 -9.75 -6.44 3.84
CA CYS A 46 -9.73 -5.41 2.80
C CYS A 46 -9.77 -6.04 1.40
N GLU A 47 -10.38 -5.32 0.46
CA GLU A 47 -10.33 -5.65 -0.97
C GLU A 47 -9.25 -4.81 -1.65
N ILE A 48 -8.23 -5.47 -2.17
CA ILE A 48 -7.14 -4.85 -2.93
C ILE A 48 -7.00 -5.57 -4.28
N ALA A 49 -6.59 -4.82 -5.30
CA ALA A 49 -6.37 -5.37 -6.64
C ALA A 49 -5.01 -6.08 -6.73
N ASP A 50 -4.00 -5.54 -6.03
CA ASP A 50 -2.67 -6.13 -6.01
C ASP A 50 -1.88 -5.72 -4.75
N TYR A 51 -0.81 -6.45 -4.48
CA TYR A 51 0.17 -6.14 -3.44
C TYR A 51 1.60 -6.19 -4.00
N LEU A 52 2.41 -5.20 -3.65
CA LEU A 52 3.84 -5.14 -4.01
C LEU A 52 4.73 -4.94 -2.79
N ASP A 53 5.89 -5.59 -2.77
CA ASP A 53 6.96 -5.18 -1.86
C ASP A 53 7.45 -3.77 -2.23
N LYS A 54 7.93 -3.01 -1.23
CA LYS A 54 8.41 -1.64 -1.45
C LYS A 54 9.52 -1.54 -2.49
N ASN A 55 10.39 -2.55 -2.63
CA ASN A 55 11.49 -2.49 -3.59
C ASN A 55 10.97 -2.76 -5.00
N GLU A 56 10.11 -3.77 -5.16
CA GLU A 56 9.43 -4.08 -6.43
C GLU A 56 8.62 -2.88 -6.93
N PHE A 57 7.92 -2.20 -6.02
CA PHE A 57 7.18 -0.98 -6.34
C PHE A 57 8.10 0.13 -6.89
N ILE A 58 9.27 0.35 -6.28
CA ILE A 58 10.23 1.37 -6.75
C ILE A 58 10.74 1.02 -8.14
N ASP A 59 11.08 -0.25 -8.38
CA ASP A 59 11.56 -0.71 -9.68
C ASP A 59 10.48 -0.56 -10.77
N ALA A 60 9.23 -0.93 -10.47
CA ALA A 60 8.10 -0.79 -11.38
C ALA A 60 7.78 0.68 -11.71
N VAL A 61 7.87 1.59 -10.72
CA VAL A 61 7.74 3.03 -10.95
C VAL A 61 8.86 3.54 -11.86
N ALA A 62 10.12 3.14 -11.60
CA ALA A 62 11.26 3.56 -12.41
C ALA A 62 11.19 3.03 -13.85
N ALA A 63 10.58 1.86 -14.06
CA ALA A 63 10.33 1.25 -15.36
C ALA A 63 9.12 1.85 -16.10
N GLY A 64 8.32 2.72 -15.46
CA GLY A 64 7.13 3.34 -16.07
C GLY A 64 5.92 2.41 -16.14
N GLU A 65 5.87 1.34 -15.35
CA GLU A 65 4.79 0.33 -15.41
C GLU A 65 3.41 0.89 -15.01
N PHE A 66 3.40 2.02 -14.31
CA PHE A 66 2.18 2.69 -13.83
C PHE A 66 1.73 3.88 -14.71
N ASP A 67 2.44 4.19 -15.79
CA ASP A 67 2.20 5.37 -16.60
C ASP A 67 0.78 5.35 -17.20
N GLY A 68 -0.02 6.37 -16.85
CA GLY A 68 -1.42 6.48 -17.27
C GLY A 68 -2.40 5.53 -16.58
N ALA A 69 -1.92 4.65 -15.69
CA ALA A 69 -2.76 3.70 -14.96
C ALA A 69 -3.13 4.17 -13.54
N VAL A 70 -2.35 5.08 -12.94
CA VAL A 70 -2.52 5.57 -11.56
C VAL A 70 -3.20 6.93 -11.52
N ASP A 71 -4.21 7.06 -10.68
CA ASP A 71 -4.92 8.30 -10.40
C ASP A 71 -4.37 9.02 -9.17
N THR A 72 -4.14 8.26 -8.09
CA THR A 72 -3.80 8.83 -6.78
C THR A 72 -2.76 7.97 -6.05
N VAL A 73 -1.85 8.60 -5.30
CA VAL A 73 -0.92 7.93 -4.38
C VAL A 73 -1.09 8.48 -2.96
N LEU A 74 -1.47 7.60 -2.03
CA LEU A 74 -1.52 7.86 -0.59
C LEU A 74 -0.26 7.29 0.08
N HIS A 75 0.74 8.13 0.29
CA HIS A 75 2.05 7.68 0.75
C HIS A 75 2.17 7.69 2.29
N GLN A 76 2.02 6.53 2.94
CA GLN A 76 2.15 6.37 4.40
C GLN A 76 3.32 5.45 4.81
N GLY A 77 4.09 4.92 3.85
CA GLY A 77 5.24 4.07 4.11
C GLY A 77 6.39 4.86 4.73
N ALA A 78 6.82 4.48 5.94
CA ALA A 78 7.98 5.07 6.61
C ALA A 78 8.64 4.05 7.55
N CYS A 79 9.90 4.30 7.93
CA CYS A 79 10.46 3.68 9.13
C CYS A 79 9.84 4.38 10.35
N SER A 80 8.86 3.73 10.98
CA SER A 80 8.17 4.29 12.15
C SER A 80 8.91 4.04 13.46
N ASP A 81 10.01 3.30 13.41
CA ASP A 81 10.95 3.23 14.52
C ASP A 81 11.87 4.45 14.43
N THR A 82 11.64 5.40 15.32
CA THR A 82 12.47 6.60 15.46
C THR A 82 13.55 6.44 16.53
N MET A 83 13.67 5.24 17.12
CA MET A 83 14.75 4.94 18.05
C MET A 83 16.02 4.61 17.26
N GLU A 84 17.09 5.34 17.54
CA GLU A 84 18.43 4.98 17.11
C GLU A 84 18.92 3.83 18.01
N HIS A 85 19.29 2.69 17.42
CA HIS A 85 19.95 1.58 18.10
C HIS A 85 21.47 1.66 17.96
#